data_AF-A0A1W2CLL7-F1
#
_entry.id   AF-A0A1W2CLL7-F1
#
_cell.length_a   1.000
_cell.length_b   1.000
_cell.length_c   1.000
_cell.angle_alpha   90.00
_cell.angle_beta   90.00
_cell.angle_gamma   90.00
#
_symmetry.space_group_name_H-M   'P 1'
#
loop_
_entity.id
_entity.type
_entity.pdbx_description
1 polymer ?
#
loop_
_entity_poly.entity_id
_entity_poly.type
_entity_poly.pdbx_seq_one_letter_code
_entity_poly.pdbx_strand_id
1 'polypeptide(L)'
;MKKRPNTEEQIRRYYDELQQDDQILDITSAEFDQDALYSDISSGIERAEKKKRFFKRFRKGAVAAVLFGGISIFAYLQLDKDALVEPVKMATAMAENGKVVNLVLADGTTIWLNSGSTLTYPSKFTGNTRTVSLTGEAYFEVAHRKTQPFLIRTGQLTTTVLGTTFNVNAYKKQENISVSVLSGKVGVADAGAKPVFLTPNLQVVYNRSGRSMKVKTVDASTLIAWREGKLIFKGTALTEVLAAIERKYDVSIAVNAAFKDCRISVDFNNESINKVMVVLSQVLNAQVVRTSGGYLLKGNGCK
;
A
#
# COMPACT_ATOMS: atom_id res chain seq x y z
N MET A 1 -54.89 -110.85 -32.65
CA MET A 1 -54.78 -109.43 -33.05
C MET A 1 -55.65 -108.59 -32.13
N LYS A 2 -55.06 -107.84 -31.20
CA LYS A 2 -55.77 -107.09 -30.15
C LYS A 2 -56.38 -105.80 -30.74
N LYS A 3 -57.72 -105.71 -30.72
CA LYS A 3 -58.49 -104.51 -31.07
C LYS A 3 -58.21 -103.40 -30.04
N ARG A 4 -57.97 -102.19 -30.53
CA ARG A 4 -57.77 -100.98 -29.71
C ARG A 4 -59.10 -100.62 -29.01
N PRO A 5 -59.10 -100.24 -27.72
CA PRO A 5 -60.31 -99.86 -27.02
C PRO A 5 -60.92 -98.57 -27.60
N ASN A 6 -62.26 -98.53 -27.59
CA ASN A 6 -63.12 -97.49 -28.18
C ASN A 6 -63.09 -96.21 -27.31
N THR A 7 -62.70 -95.09 -27.90
CA THR A 7 -62.55 -93.78 -27.24
C THR A 7 -63.83 -93.32 -26.53
N GLU A 8 -65.00 -93.71 -27.04
CA GLU A 8 -66.31 -93.39 -26.43
C GLU A 8 -66.51 -94.01 -25.05
N GLU A 9 -65.95 -95.20 -24.82
CA GLU A 9 -66.13 -95.95 -23.57
C GLU A 9 -65.25 -95.36 -22.45
N GLN A 10 -64.11 -94.75 -22.82
CA GLN A 10 -63.24 -94.03 -21.90
C GLN A 10 -63.85 -92.68 -21.50
N ILE A 11 -64.52 -92.00 -22.45
CA ILE A 11 -65.22 -90.74 -22.18
C ILE A 11 -66.42 -90.97 -21.26
N ARG A 12 -67.20 -92.04 -21.46
CA ARG A 12 -68.29 -92.39 -20.54
C ARG A 12 -67.83 -92.65 -19.12
N ARG A 13 -66.75 -93.41 -18.91
CA ARG A 13 -66.19 -93.61 -17.56
C ARG A 13 -65.75 -92.31 -16.90
N TYR A 14 -65.16 -91.40 -17.66
CA TYR A 14 -64.76 -90.08 -17.16
C TYR A 14 -65.97 -89.22 -16.74
N TYR A 15 -67.08 -89.27 -17.48
CA TYR A 15 -68.31 -88.56 -17.10
C TYR A 15 -69.11 -89.25 -16.00
N ASP A 16 -69.09 -90.57 -15.90
CA ASP A 16 -69.73 -91.33 -14.81
C ASP A 16 -68.98 -91.14 -13.47
N GLU A 17 -67.64 -91.03 -13.48
CA GLU A 17 -66.85 -90.65 -12.30
C GLU A 17 -67.14 -89.23 -11.82
N LEU A 18 -67.43 -88.29 -12.74
CA LEU A 18 -67.80 -86.91 -12.41
C LEU A 18 -69.22 -86.76 -11.86
N GLN A 19 -70.11 -87.75 -12.07
CA GLN A 19 -71.49 -87.71 -11.56
C GLN A 19 -71.66 -88.35 -10.17
N GLN A 20 -70.64 -89.01 -9.62
CA GLN A 20 -70.68 -89.58 -8.27
C GLN A 20 -70.20 -88.61 -7.16
N ASP A 21 -69.71 -87.42 -7.53
CA ASP A 21 -69.19 -86.40 -6.61
C ASP A 21 -69.99 -85.09 -6.70
N ASP A 22 -71.32 -85.21 -6.66
CA ASP A 22 -72.28 -84.09 -6.66
C ASP A 22 -72.31 -83.39 -5.27
N GLN A 23 -71.17 -82.85 -4.85
CA GLN A 23 -71.14 -81.67 -3.99
C GLN A 23 -71.07 -80.43 -4.88
N ILE A 24 -72.24 -79.90 -5.21
CA ILE A 24 -72.38 -78.56 -5.79
C ILE A 24 -71.83 -77.55 -4.76
N LEU A 25 -70.57 -77.14 -4.94
CA LEU A 25 -70.02 -75.94 -4.31
C LEU A 25 -70.58 -74.74 -5.07
N ASP A 26 -71.62 -74.16 -4.46
CA ASP A 26 -72.13 -72.83 -4.74
C ASP A 26 -71.00 -71.79 -4.54
N ILE A 27 -70.33 -71.41 -5.64
CA ILE A 27 -69.47 -70.22 -5.66
C ILE A 27 -70.27 -69.08 -6.29
N THR A 28 -71.39 -68.74 -5.65
CA THR A 28 -71.92 -67.38 -5.68
C THR A 28 -71.82 -66.79 -4.28
N SER A 29 -70.74 -66.02 -4.03
CA SER A 29 -70.63 -64.92 -3.05
C SER A 29 -69.18 -64.70 -2.57
N ALA A 30 -68.36 -64.12 -3.43
CA ALA A 30 -67.46 -63.08 -2.96
C ALA A 30 -67.86 -61.83 -3.74
N GLU A 31 -68.47 -60.85 -3.08
CA GLU A 31 -68.77 -59.56 -3.68
C GLU A 31 -67.48 -59.01 -4.29
N PHE A 32 -67.40 -59.00 -5.62
CA PHE A 32 -66.33 -58.37 -6.35
C PHE A 32 -66.56 -56.86 -6.28
N ASP A 33 -65.99 -56.24 -5.26
CA ASP A 33 -66.04 -54.79 -5.04
C ASP A 33 -65.17 -54.08 -6.08
N GLN A 34 -65.81 -53.78 -7.21
CA GLN A 34 -65.21 -53.09 -8.34
C GLN A 34 -64.71 -51.69 -7.94
N ASP A 35 -65.41 -51.01 -7.02
CA ASP A 35 -65.07 -49.66 -6.59
C ASP A 35 -63.81 -49.64 -5.70
N ALA A 36 -63.64 -50.65 -4.83
CA ALA A 36 -62.41 -50.82 -4.06
C ALA A 36 -61.20 -51.10 -4.97
N LEU A 37 -61.36 -51.91 -6.01
CA LEU A 37 -60.29 -52.21 -6.97
C LEU A 37 -59.91 -50.98 -7.83
N TYR A 38 -60.90 -50.20 -8.29
CA TYR A 38 -60.64 -48.94 -9.01
C TYR A 38 -60.00 -47.88 -8.10
N SER A 39 -60.36 -47.83 -6.82
CA SER A 39 -59.73 -46.95 -5.81
C SER A 39 -58.27 -47.31 -5.53
N ASP A 40 -57.95 -48.60 -5.40
CA ASP A 40 -56.58 -49.07 -5.16
C ASP A 40 -55.67 -48.86 -6.39
N ILE A 41 -56.18 -49.10 -7.60
CA ILE A 41 -55.43 -48.86 -8.85
C ILE A 41 -55.22 -47.36 -9.06
N SER A 42 -56.26 -46.54 -8.89
CA SER A 42 -56.14 -45.08 -9.09
C SER A 42 -55.24 -44.43 -8.03
N SER A 43 -55.33 -44.85 -6.77
CA SER A 43 -54.44 -44.36 -5.70
C SER A 43 -52.98 -44.83 -5.88
N GLY A 44 -52.77 -46.01 -6.46
CA GLY A 44 -51.45 -46.51 -6.87
C GLY A 44 -50.81 -45.67 -7.98
N ILE A 45 -51.60 -45.28 -8.99
CA ILE A 45 -51.16 -44.44 -10.12
C ILE A 45 -50.84 -43.01 -9.65
N GLU A 46 -51.68 -42.40 -8.82
CA GLU A 46 -51.40 -41.05 -8.26
C GLU A 46 -50.16 -41.02 -7.36
N ARG A 47 -49.93 -42.06 -6.55
CA ARG A 47 -48.73 -42.18 -5.69
C ARG A 47 -47.46 -42.32 -6.52
N ALA A 48 -47.51 -43.05 -7.64
CA ALA A 48 -46.39 -43.21 -8.56
C ALA A 48 -46.04 -41.90 -9.30
N GLU A 49 -47.03 -41.10 -9.70
CA GLU A 49 -46.81 -39.81 -10.35
C GLU A 49 -46.30 -38.71 -9.41
N LYS A 50 -46.83 -38.62 -8.17
CA LYS A 50 -46.34 -37.67 -7.16
C LYS A 50 -44.87 -37.91 -6.82
N LYS A 51 -44.42 -39.17 -6.71
CA LYS A 51 -43.01 -39.54 -6.47
C LYS A 51 -42.08 -39.11 -7.60
N LYS A 52 -42.46 -39.31 -8.87
CA LYS A 52 -41.66 -38.89 -10.05
C LYS A 52 -41.54 -37.37 -10.16
N ARG A 53 -42.60 -36.63 -9.87
CA ARG A 53 -42.63 -35.15 -9.94
C ARG A 53 -41.85 -34.49 -8.79
N PHE A 54 -41.85 -35.09 -7.60
CA PHE A 54 -41.04 -34.67 -6.45
C PHE A 54 -39.54 -34.84 -6.72
N PHE A 55 -39.11 -36.01 -7.22
CA PHE A 55 -37.70 -36.27 -7.55
C PHE A 55 -37.15 -35.41 -8.71
N LYS A 56 -37.98 -35.05 -9.70
CA LYS A 56 -37.58 -34.11 -10.78
C LYS A 56 -37.37 -32.67 -10.29
N ARG A 57 -38.15 -32.19 -9.32
CA ARG A 57 -37.97 -30.85 -8.71
C ARG A 57 -36.75 -30.82 -7.77
N PHE A 58 -36.50 -31.91 -7.05
CA PHE A 58 -35.33 -32.04 -6.18
C PHE A 58 -34.00 -32.03 -6.95
N ARG A 59 -33.94 -32.68 -8.13
CA ARG A 59 -32.73 -32.67 -8.99
C ARG A 59 -32.37 -31.31 -9.57
N LYS A 60 -33.35 -30.43 -9.85
CA LYS A 60 -33.07 -29.05 -10.33
C LYS A 60 -32.64 -28.11 -9.20
N GLY A 61 -33.17 -28.30 -7.98
CA GLY A 61 -32.75 -27.55 -6.79
C GLY A 61 -31.34 -27.91 -6.32
N ALA A 62 -30.95 -29.18 -6.39
CA ALA A 62 -29.63 -29.65 -5.98
C ALA A 62 -28.48 -29.08 -6.84
N VAL A 63 -28.66 -28.95 -8.16
CA VAL A 63 -27.64 -28.37 -9.05
C VAL A 63 -27.44 -26.88 -8.78
N ALA A 64 -28.52 -26.14 -8.53
CA ALA A 64 -28.43 -24.73 -8.15
C ALA A 64 -27.70 -24.57 -6.80
N ALA A 65 -28.00 -25.41 -5.80
CA ALA A 65 -27.32 -25.36 -4.50
C ALA A 65 -25.81 -25.65 -4.61
N VAL A 66 -25.39 -26.60 -5.46
CA VAL A 66 -23.97 -26.89 -5.69
C VAL A 66 -23.27 -25.75 -6.44
N LEU A 67 -23.93 -25.11 -7.42
CA LEU A 67 -23.37 -23.96 -8.15
C LEU A 67 -23.28 -22.72 -7.26
N PHE A 68 -24.33 -22.38 -6.50
CA PHE A 68 -24.30 -21.26 -5.56
C PHE A 68 -23.32 -21.52 -4.42
N GLY A 69 -23.23 -22.75 -3.92
CA GLY A 69 -22.24 -23.16 -2.92
C GLY A 69 -20.81 -23.06 -3.48
N GLY A 70 -20.58 -23.53 -4.70
CA GLY A 70 -19.29 -23.45 -5.38
C GLY A 70 -18.86 -22.02 -5.69
N ILE A 71 -19.78 -21.16 -6.17
CA ILE A 71 -19.54 -19.73 -6.38
C ILE A 71 -19.30 -19.02 -5.06
N SER A 72 -20.06 -19.34 -4.01
CA SER A 72 -19.88 -18.76 -2.67
C SER A 72 -18.54 -19.17 -2.05
N ILE A 73 -18.15 -20.44 -2.19
CA ILE A 73 -16.85 -20.95 -1.74
C ILE A 73 -15.74 -20.32 -2.57
N PHE A 74 -15.86 -20.23 -3.89
CA PHE A 74 -14.86 -19.60 -4.75
C PHE A 74 -14.72 -18.10 -4.45
N ALA A 75 -15.84 -17.39 -4.24
CA ALA A 75 -15.85 -16.00 -3.81
C ALA A 75 -15.23 -15.85 -2.42
N TYR A 76 -15.58 -16.71 -1.46
CA TYR A 76 -15.01 -16.73 -0.11
C TYR A 76 -13.50 -16.98 -0.13
N LEU A 77 -13.03 -17.94 -0.94
CA LEU A 77 -11.61 -18.24 -1.14
C LEU A 77 -10.84 -17.12 -1.88
N GLN A 78 -11.54 -16.25 -2.61
CA GLN A 78 -10.94 -15.08 -3.26
C GLN A 78 -11.03 -13.81 -2.39
N LEU A 79 -12.02 -13.73 -1.47
CA LEU A 79 -12.21 -12.61 -0.56
C LEU A 79 -11.16 -12.57 0.57
N ASP A 80 -10.49 -13.68 0.86
CA ASP A 80 -9.51 -13.77 1.97
C ASP A 80 -8.04 -13.54 1.58
N LYS A 81 -7.75 -13.31 0.28
CA LYS A 81 -6.36 -13.06 -0.14
C LYS A 81 -5.83 -11.68 0.22
N ASP A 82 -6.73 -10.71 0.42
CA ASP A 82 -6.37 -9.35 0.81
C ASP A 82 -6.38 -9.15 2.35
N ALA A 83 -6.86 -10.14 3.12
CA ALA A 83 -7.13 -10.01 4.55
C ALA A 83 -5.96 -10.41 5.49
N LEU A 84 -4.86 -10.96 4.96
CA LEU A 84 -3.68 -11.38 5.74
C LEU A 84 -2.42 -10.55 5.45
N VAL A 85 -2.56 -9.28 5.08
CA VAL A 85 -1.40 -8.37 5.02
C VAL A 85 -1.12 -7.91 6.45
N GLU A 86 -0.18 -8.56 7.13
CA GLU A 86 0.33 -8.04 8.39
C GLU A 86 0.72 -6.56 8.23
N PRO A 87 0.33 -5.67 9.17
CA PRO A 87 0.66 -4.27 9.05
C PRO A 87 2.19 -4.11 9.01
N VAL A 88 2.69 -3.54 7.91
CA VAL A 88 4.12 -3.35 7.73
C VAL A 88 4.64 -2.45 8.84
N LYS A 89 5.52 -2.97 9.69
CA LYS A 89 6.13 -2.20 10.78
C LYS A 89 6.86 -0.98 10.22
N MET A 90 6.55 0.19 10.76
CA MET A 90 7.24 1.44 10.45
C MET A 90 8.48 1.59 11.33
N ALA A 91 9.55 2.13 10.76
CA ALA A 91 10.77 2.49 11.44
C ALA A 91 11.03 3.99 11.29
N THR A 92 11.76 4.56 12.26
CA THR A 92 12.19 5.97 12.23
C THR A 92 13.68 6.05 12.44
N ALA A 93 14.38 6.66 11.49
CA ALA A 93 15.78 7.04 11.63
C ALA A 93 15.86 8.53 11.96
N MET A 94 16.73 8.90 12.90
CA MET A 94 16.92 10.27 13.35
C MET A 94 18.42 10.60 13.39
N ALA A 95 18.78 11.74 12.80
CA ALA A 95 20.06 12.37 12.97
C ALA A 95 19.91 13.51 13.99
N GLU A 96 20.49 13.34 15.17
CA GLU A 96 20.59 14.42 16.16
C GLU A 96 21.41 15.59 15.59
N ASN A 97 21.33 16.75 16.25
CA ASN A 97 22.24 17.86 15.92
C ASN A 97 23.69 17.40 16.03
N GLY A 98 24.55 17.94 15.16
CA GLY A 98 25.96 17.56 15.07
C GLY A 98 26.25 16.19 14.47
N LYS A 99 25.23 15.42 14.10
CA LYS A 99 25.40 14.09 13.50
C LYS A 99 24.88 14.06 12.07
N VAL A 100 25.52 13.23 11.25
CA VAL A 100 25.03 12.79 9.94
C VAL A 100 24.82 11.29 10.03
N VAL A 101 23.66 10.81 9.60
CA VAL A 101 23.32 9.38 9.63
C VAL A 101 23.21 8.87 8.20
N ASN A 102 23.87 7.76 7.90
CA ASN A 102 23.72 7.03 6.65
C ASN A 102 22.94 5.74 6.90
N LEU A 103 21.96 5.44 6.06
CA LEU A 103 21.17 4.21 6.11
C LEU A 103 20.85 3.69 4.71
N VAL A 104 20.68 2.36 4.62
CA VAL A 104 20.25 1.66 3.40
C VAL A 104 18.89 1.03 3.66
N LEU A 105 17.92 1.31 2.79
CA LEU A 105 16.57 0.76 2.90
C LEU A 105 16.46 -0.63 2.26
N ALA A 106 15.37 -1.34 2.54
CA ALA A 106 15.14 -2.70 2.06
C ALA A 106 15.06 -2.85 0.52
N ASP A 107 14.89 -1.75 -0.22
CA ASP A 107 14.90 -1.73 -1.67
C ASP A 107 16.28 -1.45 -2.29
N GLY A 108 17.31 -1.24 -1.46
CA GLY A 108 18.67 -0.87 -1.85
C GLY A 108 18.90 0.64 -1.98
N THR A 109 17.93 1.48 -1.64
CA THR A 109 18.09 2.95 -1.64
C THR A 109 19.00 3.40 -0.49
N THR A 110 20.02 4.19 -0.78
CA THR A 110 20.92 4.78 0.23
C THR A 110 20.49 6.20 0.56
N ILE A 111 20.47 6.55 1.84
CA ILE A 111 20.01 7.85 2.34
C ILE A 111 21.02 8.38 3.35
N TRP A 112 21.42 9.63 3.18
CA TRP A 112 22.13 10.40 4.19
C TRP A 112 21.15 11.41 4.79
N LEU A 113 21.02 11.41 6.10
CA LEU A 113 20.25 12.38 6.88
C LEU A 113 21.21 13.42 7.45
N ASN A 114 20.95 14.70 7.17
CA ASN A 114 21.69 15.80 7.75
C ASN A 114 21.27 16.03 9.22
N SER A 115 22.06 16.78 9.97
CA SER A 115 21.80 17.08 11.38
C SER A 115 20.39 17.66 11.62
N GLY A 116 19.73 17.18 12.68
CA GLY A 116 18.38 17.58 13.04
C GLY A 116 17.28 17.07 12.10
N SER A 117 17.52 15.94 11.42
CA SER A 117 16.58 15.36 10.45
C SER A 117 16.02 14.03 10.92
N THR A 118 14.82 13.71 10.43
CA THR A 118 14.08 12.50 10.76
C THR A 118 13.46 11.93 9.50
N LEU A 119 13.64 10.63 9.30
CA LEU A 119 13.03 9.85 8.23
C LEU A 119 12.18 8.72 8.82
N THR A 120 10.92 8.65 8.42
CA THR A 120 10.02 7.54 8.76
C THR A 120 9.74 6.73 7.50
N TYR A 121 9.91 5.42 7.58
CA TYR A 121 9.84 4.51 6.44
C TYR A 121 9.35 3.12 6.86
N PRO A 122 8.71 2.34 5.96
CA PRO A 122 8.30 0.98 6.27
C PRO A 122 9.52 0.04 6.27
N SER A 123 9.48 -1.00 7.11
CA SER A 123 10.52 -2.04 7.14
C SER A 123 10.67 -2.80 5.82
N LYS A 124 9.60 -2.87 5.00
CA LYS A 124 9.60 -3.42 3.64
C LYS A 124 8.61 -2.65 2.76
N PHE A 125 8.87 -2.57 1.45
CA PHE A 125 7.93 -1.93 0.51
C PHE A 125 7.07 -2.98 -0.20
N THR A 126 5.87 -3.22 0.32
CA THR A 126 4.95 -4.27 -0.16
C THR A 126 3.89 -3.77 -1.16
N GLY A 127 3.64 -2.46 -1.23
CA GLY A 127 2.65 -1.87 -2.12
C GLY A 127 3.20 -1.47 -3.50
N ASN A 128 2.37 -0.77 -4.27
CA ASN A 128 2.72 -0.26 -5.62
C ASN A 128 3.72 0.92 -5.58
N THR A 129 4.04 1.44 -4.40
CA THR A 129 4.97 2.56 -4.22
C THR A 129 5.91 2.31 -3.05
N ARG A 130 7.06 2.99 -3.08
CA ARG A 130 8.04 3.04 -2.00
C ARG A 130 7.94 4.40 -1.32
N THR A 131 7.09 4.51 -0.29
CA THR A 131 6.81 5.81 0.34
C THR A 131 7.57 5.99 1.65
N VAL A 132 8.21 7.14 1.81
CA VAL A 132 8.88 7.58 3.04
C VAL A 132 8.44 9.01 3.41
N SER A 133 8.56 9.37 4.68
CA SER A 133 8.26 10.72 5.19
C SER A 133 9.53 11.34 5.76
N LEU A 134 9.85 12.56 5.32
CA LEU A 134 11.03 13.31 5.74
C LEU A 134 10.65 14.58 6.48
N THR A 135 11.35 14.86 7.57
CA THR A 135 11.46 16.19 8.19
C THR A 135 12.94 16.53 8.32
N GLY A 136 13.36 17.69 7.83
CA GLY A 136 14.77 18.08 7.80
C GLY A 136 15.40 17.94 6.42
N GLU A 137 16.69 17.65 6.35
CA GLU A 137 17.42 17.53 5.10
C GLU A 137 18.00 16.13 4.89
N ALA A 138 17.86 15.63 3.68
CA ALA A 138 18.38 14.34 3.30
C ALA A 138 18.83 14.30 1.84
N TYR A 139 19.92 13.60 1.61
CA TYR A 139 20.42 13.24 0.29
C TYR A 139 20.04 11.78 0.00
N PHE A 140 19.49 11.55 -1.19
CA PHE A 140 18.97 10.25 -1.61
C PHE A 140 19.70 9.74 -2.84
N GLU A 141 20.12 8.48 -2.78
CA GLU A 141 20.54 7.67 -3.93
C GLU A 141 19.51 6.55 -4.11
N VAL A 142 18.47 6.82 -4.90
CA VAL A 142 17.32 5.91 -5.01
C VAL A 142 17.58 4.78 -6.00
N ALA A 143 17.39 3.54 -5.54
CA ALA A 143 17.49 2.36 -6.38
C ALA A 143 16.46 2.41 -7.52
N HIS A 144 16.91 2.14 -8.74
CA HIS A 144 16.07 2.26 -9.93
C HIS A 144 14.99 1.17 -10.00
N ARG A 145 13.71 1.57 -10.00
CA ARG A 145 12.55 0.69 -10.23
C ARG A 145 11.47 1.43 -11.02
N LYS A 146 11.26 1.03 -12.29
CA LYS A 146 10.30 1.67 -13.19
C LYS A 146 8.84 1.46 -12.77
N THR A 147 8.51 0.30 -12.24
CA THR A 147 7.13 -0.12 -11.93
C THR A 147 6.72 0.18 -10.48
N GLN A 148 7.65 0.63 -9.63
CA GLN A 148 7.41 0.90 -8.21
C GLN A 148 8.07 2.23 -7.82
N PRO A 149 7.40 3.38 -8.05
CA PRO A 149 7.96 4.70 -7.79
C PRO A 149 8.32 4.92 -6.32
N PHE A 150 9.35 5.74 -6.07
CA PHE A 150 9.76 6.16 -4.73
C PHE A 150 9.22 7.56 -4.44
N LEU A 151 8.48 7.68 -3.33
CA LEU A 151 7.76 8.89 -2.93
C LEU A 151 8.29 9.39 -1.59
N ILE A 152 8.65 10.68 -1.54
CA ILE A 152 9.08 11.37 -0.33
C ILE A 152 8.04 12.41 0.03
N ARG A 153 7.43 12.25 1.20
CA ARG A 153 6.47 13.21 1.76
C ARG A 153 7.19 14.19 2.68
N THR A 154 7.01 15.49 2.43
CA THR A 154 7.57 16.58 3.24
C THR A 154 6.46 17.58 3.58
N GLY A 155 5.56 17.16 4.48
CA GLY A 155 4.29 17.86 4.70
C GLY A 155 3.37 17.63 3.50
N GLN A 156 2.90 18.71 2.85
CA GLN A 156 2.01 18.61 1.69
C GLN A 156 2.73 18.34 0.37
N LEU A 157 4.05 18.56 0.34
CA LEU A 157 4.87 18.37 -0.84
C LEU A 157 5.23 16.90 -1.03
N THR A 158 5.11 16.42 -2.27
CA THR A 158 5.45 15.07 -2.67
C THR A 158 6.51 15.11 -3.75
N THR A 159 7.63 14.45 -3.47
CA THR A 159 8.71 14.24 -4.43
C THR A 159 8.65 12.80 -4.93
N THR A 160 8.57 12.60 -6.24
CA THR A 160 8.40 11.30 -6.89
C THR A 160 9.54 11.03 -7.85
N VAL A 161 10.17 9.86 -7.72
CA VAL A 161 11.29 9.43 -8.56
C VAL A 161 11.18 7.94 -8.91
N LEU A 162 11.89 7.52 -9.96
CA LEU A 162 12.03 6.10 -10.33
C LEU A 162 13.41 5.54 -10.02
N GLY A 163 14.44 6.39 -9.99
CA GLY A 163 15.84 6.04 -9.70
C GLY A 163 16.71 7.24 -10.05
N THR A 164 17.08 8.01 -9.04
CA THR A 164 17.55 9.39 -9.15
C THR A 164 18.45 9.68 -7.95
N THR A 165 19.47 10.52 -8.13
CA THR A 165 20.22 11.11 -7.02
C THR A 165 19.83 12.58 -6.83
N PHE A 166 19.43 12.96 -5.62
CA PHE A 166 18.89 14.30 -5.34
C PHE A 166 18.96 14.63 -3.85
N ASN A 167 18.86 15.91 -3.51
CA ASN A 167 18.78 16.41 -2.14
C ASN A 167 17.40 17.02 -1.88
N VAL A 168 16.85 16.79 -0.69
CA VAL A 168 15.63 17.43 -0.20
C VAL A 168 15.96 18.15 1.10
N ASN A 169 15.69 19.45 1.18
CA ASN A 169 15.82 20.25 2.38
C ASN A 169 14.44 20.79 2.77
N ALA A 170 13.90 20.28 3.88
CA ALA A 170 12.52 20.46 4.30
C ALA A 170 12.39 20.61 5.83
N TYR A 171 13.27 21.41 6.47
CA TYR A 171 13.14 21.68 7.90
C TYR A 171 11.82 22.40 8.22
N LYS A 172 11.17 22.02 9.31
CA LYS A 172 9.85 22.56 9.71
C LYS A 172 9.87 24.05 10.03
N LYS A 173 10.96 24.55 10.62
CA LYS A 173 11.14 25.96 10.99
C LYS A 173 11.55 26.85 9.81
N GLN A 174 11.82 26.27 8.64
CA GLN A 174 12.17 27.02 7.45
C GLN A 174 10.94 27.22 6.57
N GLU A 175 10.81 28.44 6.07
CA GLU A 175 9.70 28.86 5.21
C GLU A 175 9.70 28.13 3.87
N ASN A 176 10.88 27.79 3.37
CA ASN A 176 11.05 27.15 2.08
C ASN A 176 11.40 25.67 2.23
N ILE A 177 10.83 24.84 1.36
CA ILE A 177 11.32 23.48 1.06
C ILE A 177 12.09 23.57 -0.26
N SER A 178 13.22 22.88 -0.39
CA SER A 178 13.91 22.77 -1.67
C SER A 178 14.21 21.32 -2.06
N VAL A 179 14.14 21.05 -3.36
CA VAL A 179 14.51 19.77 -3.95
C VAL A 179 15.47 20.04 -5.09
N SER A 180 16.66 19.42 -5.05
CA SER A 180 17.77 19.70 -5.97
C SER A 180 18.25 18.39 -6.60
N VAL A 181 18.34 18.34 -7.92
CA VAL A 181 18.62 17.08 -8.64
C VAL A 181 20.09 17.01 -9.05
N LEU A 182 20.74 15.89 -8.73
CA LEU A 182 22.11 15.60 -9.13
C LEU A 182 22.13 14.70 -10.38
N SER A 183 21.32 13.65 -10.41
CA SER A 183 21.18 12.76 -11.58
C SER A 183 19.75 12.24 -11.72
N GLY A 184 19.33 11.93 -12.95
CA GLY A 184 17.99 11.40 -13.23
C GLY A 184 16.92 12.48 -13.36
N LYS A 185 15.67 12.13 -13.03
CA LYS A 185 14.50 13.02 -13.14
C LYS A 185 13.68 12.95 -11.86
N VAL A 186 13.21 14.11 -11.42
CA VAL A 186 12.36 14.26 -10.23
C VAL A 186 11.06 14.95 -10.59
N GLY A 187 9.93 14.41 -10.15
CA GLY A 187 8.65 15.12 -10.15
C GLY A 187 8.36 15.67 -8.76
N VAL A 188 8.01 16.95 -8.65
CA VAL A 188 7.64 17.59 -7.38
C VAL A 188 6.25 18.18 -7.51
N ALA A 189 5.34 17.79 -6.61
CA ALA A 189 3.96 18.27 -6.62
C ALA A 189 3.51 18.67 -5.21
N ASP A 190 2.79 19.79 -5.13
CA ASP A 190 1.95 20.11 -3.98
C ASP A 190 0.61 19.37 -4.14
N ALA A 191 -0.12 19.18 -3.03
CA ALA A 191 -1.40 18.49 -3.03
C ALA A 191 -2.38 19.13 -4.04
N GLY A 192 -2.85 18.34 -5.00
CA GLY A 192 -3.80 18.77 -6.03
C GLY A 192 -3.20 19.59 -7.20
N ALA A 193 -1.90 19.89 -7.18
CA ALA A 193 -1.22 20.59 -8.25
C ALA A 193 -0.58 19.64 -9.28
N LYS A 194 -0.37 20.14 -10.51
CA LYS A 194 0.43 19.43 -11.51
C LYS A 194 1.89 19.36 -11.06
N PRO A 195 2.59 18.25 -11.31
CA PRO A 195 3.99 18.12 -10.95
C PRO A 195 4.88 19.04 -11.80
N VAL A 196 5.86 19.65 -11.14
CA VAL A 196 7.02 20.27 -11.78
C VAL A 196 8.10 19.21 -11.94
N PHE A 197 8.66 19.08 -13.14
CA PHE A 197 9.74 18.14 -13.40
C PHE A 197 11.10 18.82 -13.37
N LEU A 198 12.05 18.19 -12.70
CA LEU A 198 13.42 18.64 -12.55
C LEU A 198 14.39 17.62 -13.16
N THR A 199 15.41 18.14 -13.83
CA THR A 199 16.56 17.42 -14.38
C THR A 199 17.83 17.88 -13.63
N PRO A 200 19.00 17.27 -13.89
CA PRO A 200 20.23 17.62 -13.17
C PRO A 200 20.51 19.12 -13.14
N ASN A 201 21.04 19.60 -12.00
CA ASN A 201 21.35 21.01 -11.71
C ASN A 201 20.14 21.96 -11.66
N LEU A 202 18.92 21.43 -11.66
CA LEU A 202 17.72 22.19 -11.33
C LEU A 202 17.35 21.99 -9.86
N GLN A 203 16.95 23.10 -9.23
CA GLN A 203 16.34 23.13 -7.92
C GLN A 203 14.95 23.75 -8.02
N VAL A 204 13.96 23.12 -7.37
CA VAL A 204 12.72 23.80 -7.04
C VAL A 204 12.79 24.31 -5.60
N VAL A 205 12.30 25.51 -5.37
CA VAL A 205 12.07 26.09 -4.06
C VAL A 205 10.56 26.28 -3.90
N TYR A 206 9.97 25.56 -2.97
CA TYR A 206 8.56 25.64 -2.60
C TYR A 206 8.42 26.52 -1.36
N ASN A 207 7.69 27.63 -1.49
CA ASN A 207 7.36 28.52 -0.39
C ASN A 207 6.08 28.02 0.30
N ARG A 208 6.16 27.70 1.60
CA ARG A 208 5.04 27.10 2.34
C ARG A 208 3.84 28.04 2.47
N SER A 209 4.07 29.32 2.79
CA SER A 209 2.99 30.29 3.03
C SER A 209 2.26 30.68 1.75
N GLY A 210 3.00 30.95 0.68
CA GLY A 210 2.47 31.35 -0.62
C GLY A 210 2.10 30.19 -1.54
N ARG A 211 2.33 28.94 -1.11
CA ARG A 211 2.08 27.70 -1.89
C ARG A 211 2.59 27.77 -3.33
N SER A 212 3.74 28.38 -3.54
CA SER A 212 4.30 28.62 -4.87
C SER A 212 5.63 27.91 -5.05
N MET A 213 5.89 27.47 -6.27
CA MET A 213 7.14 26.84 -6.67
C MET A 213 7.91 27.75 -7.61
N LYS A 214 9.20 27.92 -7.35
CA LYS A 214 10.14 28.57 -8.26
C LYS A 214 11.26 27.60 -8.63
N VAL A 215 11.53 27.45 -9.91
CA VAL A 215 12.64 26.63 -10.41
C VAL A 215 13.82 27.55 -10.72
N LYS A 216 15.02 27.12 -10.34
CA LYS A 216 16.28 27.82 -10.65
C LYS A 216 17.39 26.82 -10.93
N THR A 217 18.39 27.26 -11.68
CA THR A 217 19.64 26.52 -11.87
C THR A 217 20.53 26.68 -10.65
N VAL A 218 21.15 25.58 -10.22
CA VAL A 218 22.08 25.54 -9.09
C VAL A 218 23.24 24.60 -9.41
N ASP A 219 24.35 24.75 -8.68
CA ASP A 219 25.37 23.70 -8.62
C ASP A 219 24.95 22.69 -7.54
N ALA A 220 24.28 21.62 -7.97
CA ALA A 220 23.71 20.63 -7.05
C ALA A 220 24.78 19.89 -6.22
N SER A 221 26.03 19.84 -6.69
CA SER A 221 27.14 19.21 -5.97
C SER A 221 27.47 19.96 -4.67
N THR A 222 27.38 21.29 -4.69
CA THR A 222 27.64 22.11 -3.50
C THR A 222 26.59 21.94 -2.41
N LEU A 223 25.35 21.60 -2.79
CA LEU A 223 24.23 21.44 -1.86
C LEU A 223 24.30 20.14 -1.05
N ILE A 224 25.16 19.20 -1.44
CA ILE A 224 25.38 17.93 -0.72
C ILE A 224 26.72 17.91 0.02
N ALA A 225 27.48 19.00 -0.01
CA ALA A 225 28.81 19.09 0.59
C ALA A 225 28.80 18.89 2.13
N TRP A 226 27.64 19.07 2.76
CA TRP A 226 27.42 18.79 4.19
C TRP A 226 27.68 17.32 4.56
N ARG A 227 27.55 16.38 3.61
CA ARG A 227 27.91 14.97 3.82
C ARG A 227 29.39 14.78 4.17
N GLU A 228 30.23 15.70 3.72
CA GLU A 228 31.68 15.74 3.98
C GLU A 228 32.03 16.75 5.09
N GLY A 229 31.03 17.23 5.84
CA GLY A 229 31.22 18.25 6.87
C GLY A 229 31.45 19.66 6.32
N LYS A 230 31.28 19.90 5.01
CA LYS A 230 31.45 21.23 4.42
C LYS A 230 30.15 22.02 4.50
N LEU A 231 30.24 23.34 4.72
CA LEU A 231 29.10 24.25 4.61
C LEU A 231 29.42 25.27 3.52
N ILE A 232 28.63 25.29 2.45
CA ILE A 232 28.82 26.18 1.29
C ILE A 232 27.57 27.03 1.15
N PHE A 233 27.73 28.34 1.24
CA PHE A 233 26.65 29.31 1.14
C PHE A 233 26.96 30.30 0.02
N LYS A 234 25.98 30.57 -0.84
CA LYS A 234 26.14 31.46 -2.01
C LYS A 234 24.98 32.43 -2.04
N GLY A 235 25.21 33.63 -1.50
CA GLY A 235 24.18 34.64 -1.32
C GLY A 235 22.97 34.07 -0.57
N THR A 236 23.19 33.32 0.50
CA THR A 236 22.14 32.67 1.31
C THR A 236 21.68 33.61 2.41
N ALA A 237 20.39 33.62 2.74
CA ALA A 237 19.88 34.45 3.84
C ALA A 237 20.56 34.09 5.15
N LEU A 238 20.97 35.09 5.94
CA LEU A 238 21.73 34.86 7.17
C LEU A 238 20.98 33.94 8.14
N THR A 239 19.66 34.08 8.24
CA THR A 239 18.82 33.20 9.07
C THR A 239 18.95 31.73 8.68
N GLU A 240 19.06 31.41 7.40
CA GLU A 240 19.28 30.05 6.91
C GLU A 240 20.71 29.56 7.19
N VAL A 241 21.71 30.44 7.02
CA VAL A 241 23.13 30.17 7.33
C VAL A 241 23.29 29.84 8.81
N LEU A 242 22.78 30.69 9.71
CA LEU A 242 22.87 30.50 11.15
C LEU A 242 22.17 29.21 11.56
N ALA A 243 20.96 28.95 11.07
CA ALA A 243 20.24 27.71 11.40
C ALA A 243 20.99 26.45 10.95
N ALA A 244 21.70 26.49 9.81
CA ALA A 244 22.53 25.37 9.37
C ALA A 244 23.75 25.16 10.28
N ILE A 245 24.39 26.24 10.74
CA ILE A 245 25.51 26.20 11.69
C ILE A 245 25.04 25.70 13.06
N GLU A 246 23.94 26.21 13.58
CA GLU A 246 23.33 25.75 14.84
C GLU A 246 23.11 24.23 14.82
N ARG A 247 22.52 23.69 13.75
CA ARG A 247 22.31 22.25 13.60
C ARG A 247 23.61 21.46 13.48
N LYS A 248 24.60 21.96 12.75
CA LYS A 248 25.88 21.27 12.54
C LYS A 248 26.72 21.20 13.81
N TYR A 249 26.70 22.23 14.65
CA TYR A 249 27.57 22.29 15.83
C TYR A 249 26.82 22.10 17.16
N ASP A 250 25.50 21.92 17.10
CA ASP A 250 24.61 21.83 18.26
C ASP A 250 24.77 23.02 19.23
N VAL A 251 24.66 24.23 18.66
CA VAL A 251 24.76 25.50 19.40
C VAL A 251 23.57 26.39 19.09
N SER A 252 23.30 27.38 19.95
CA SER A 252 22.35 28.45 19.64
C SER A 252 23.07 29.72 19.17
N ILE A 253 22.55 30.38 18.14
CA ILE A 253 23.11 31.62 17.62
C ILE A 253 21.99 32.67 17.50
N ALA A 254 22.07 33.68 18.35
CA ALA A 254 21.17 34.83 18.32
C ALA A 254 21.80 35.99 17.54
N VAL A 255 20.96 36.80 16.91
CA VAL A 255 21.38 37.97 16.13
C VAL A 255 20.38 39.11 16.33
N ASN A 256 20.84 40.36 16.39
CA ASN A 256 19.94 41.53 16.47
C ASN A 256 19.25 41.81 15.12
N ALA A 257 18.14 42.54 15.17
CA ALA A 257 17.27 42.78 14.01
C ALA A 257 17.98 43.45 12.81
N ALA A 258 19.11 44.12 13.02
CA ALA A 258 19.89 44.78 11.98
C ALA A 258 20.37 43.83 10.87
N PHE A 259 20.48 42.52 11.15
CA PHE A 259 20.95 41.54 10.17
C PHE A 259 19.84 40.76 9.44
N LYS A 260 18.57 41.15 9.61
CA LYS A 260 17.41 40.39 9.09
C LYS A 260 17.50 40.07 7.59
N ASP A 261 17.93 41.05 6.78
CA ASP A 261 17.96 40.94 5.32
C ASP A 261 19.35 40.60 4.76
N CYS A 262 20.31 40.34 5.64
CA CYS A 262 21.67 39.97 5.26
C CYS A 262 21.70 38.68 4.44
N ARG A 263 22.54 38.69 3.41
CA ARG A 263 22.87 37.49 2.63
C ARG A 263 24.38 37.29 2.65
N ILE A 264 24.82 36.05 2.85
CA ILE A 264 26.23 35.72 2.94
C ILE A 264 26.62 34.72 1.86
N SER A 265 27.81 34.93 1.30
CA SER A 265 28.54 33.93 0.54
C SER A 265 29.79 33.53 1.33
N VAL A 266 29.89 32.28 1.74
CA VAL A 266 31.03 31.77 2.53
C VAL A 266 31.11 30.25 2.41
N ASP A 267 32.33 29.74 2.38
CA ASP A 267 32.62 28.31 2.31
C ASP A 267 33.45 27.90 3.54
N PHE A 268 32.93 26.93 4.30
CA PHE A 268 33.60 26.34 5.45
C PHE A 268 33.96 24.88 5.15
N ASN A 269 35.25 24.59 5.10
CA ASN A 269 35.75 23.24 4.87
C ASN A 269 36.02 22.52 6.20
N ASN A 270 34.97 21.96 6.79
CA ASN A 270 35.02 21.22 8.06
C ASN A 270 35.71 21.97 9.22
N GLU A 271 35.48 23.27 9.30
CA GLU A 271 36.09 24.14 10.30
C GLU A 271 35.48 23.95 11.71
N SER A 272 36.20 24.36 12.75
CA SER A 272 35.64 24.41 14.11
C SER A 272 34.61 25.54 14.25
N ILE A 273 33.65 25.40 15.17
CA ILE A 273 32.67 26.46 15.44
C ILE A 273 33.33 27.80 15.76
N ASN A 274 34.43 27.80 16.53
CA ASN A 274 35.15 29.03 16.86
C ASN A 274 35.65 29.75 15.60
N LYS A 275 36.22 29.03 14.64
CA LYS A 275 36.70 29.61 13.39
C LYS A 275 35.54 30.07 12.50
N VAL A 276 34.44 29.30 12.44
CA VAL A 276 33.21 29.71 11.75
C VAL A 276 32.70 31.04 12.30
N MET A 277 32.62 31.19 13.63
CA MET A 277 32.14 32.41 14.26
C MET A 277 33.08 33.60 14.03
N VAL A 278 34.40 33.38 14.03
CA VAL A 278 35.39 34.43 13.70
C VAL A 278 35.23 34.92 12.26
N VAL A 279 35.05 34.01 11.29
CA VAL A 279 34.82 34.40 9.89
C VAL A 279 33.50 35.15 9.75
N LEU A 280 32.42 34.67 10.37
CA LEU A 280 31.13 35.38 10.34
C LEU A 280 31.22 36.78 10.96
N SER A 281 31.95 36.93 12.07
CA SER A 281 32.26 38.22 12.71
C SER A 281 32.85 39.21 11.70
N GLN A 282 33.84 38.76 10.92
CA GLN A 282 34.54 39.59 9.94
C GLN A 282 33.65 39.92 8.73
N VAL A 283 32.96 38.93 8.17
CA VAL A 283 32.08 39.11 7.00
C VAL A 283 30.93 40.05 7.32
N LEU A 284 30.37 39.98 8.53
CA LEU A 284 29.24 40.79 8.97
C LEU A 284 29.65 42.12 9.62
N ASN A 285 30.95 42.36 9.84
CA ASN A 285 31.44 43.41 10.72
C ASN A 285 30.66 43.46 12.06
N ALA A 286 30.47 42.27 12.64
CA ALA A 286 29.69 42.06 13.85
C ALA A 286 30.60 41.80 15.05
N GLN A 287 30.15 42.16 16.24
CA GLN A 287 30.72 41.68 17.49
C GLN A 287 30.10 40.33 17.83
N VAL A 288 30.95 39.33 18.10
CA VAL A 288 30.54 38.01 18.59
C VAL A 288 30.74 37.92 20.10
N VAL A 289 29.67 37.65 20.84
CA VAL A 289 29.69 37.42 22.28
C VAL A 289 29.33 35.97 22.56
N ARG A 290 30.19 35.23 23.27
CA ARG A 290 29.90 33.86 23.70
C ARG A 290 28.92 33.87 24.88
N THR A 291 27.95 32.98 24.86
CA THR A 291 26.95 32.78 25.93
C THR A 291 27.03 31.35 26.48
N SER A 292 26.25 31.04 27.52
CA SER A 292 26.27 29.74 28.22
C SER A 292 25.88 28.53 27.36
N GLY A 293 25.36 28.73 26.13
CA GLY A 293 24.99 27.66 25.20
C GLY A 293 25.15 28.03 23.73
N GLY A 294 25.94 29.06 23.42
CA GLY A 294 25.93 29.60 22.07
C GLY A 294 26.67 30.93 21.88
N TYR A 295 26.15 31.70 20.92
CA TYR A 295 26.73 32.96 20.47
C TYR A 295 25.64 34.02 20.26
N LEU A 296 26.01 35.28 20.48
CA LEU A 296 25.22 36.44 20.14
C LEU A 296 26.02 37.34 19.19
N LEU A 297 25.49 37.56 17.99
CA LEU A 297 26.04 38.52 17.03
C LEU A 297 25.33 39.87 17.19
N LYS A 298 26.12 40.92 17.41
CA LYS A 298 25.64 42.31 17.48
C LYS A 298 26.36 43.16 16.45
N GLY A 299 25.65 44.09 15.82
CA GLY A 299 26.26 45.04 14.90
C GLY A 299 25.22 45.84 14.14
N ASN A 300 25.70 46.56 13.13
CA ASN A 300 24.91 47.51 12.36
C ASN A 300 24.25 46.88 11.11
N GLY A 301 24.33 45.56 10.93
CA GLY A 301 23.82 44.88 9.75
C GLY A 301 24.84 44.78 8.61
N CYS A 302 24.40 44.27 7.46
CA CYS A 302 25.19 44.22 6.23
C CYS A 302 25.04 45.53 5.46
N LYS A 303 26.15 46.13 5.04
CA LYS A 303 26.17 47.24 4.09
C LYS A 303 26.34 46.71 2.67
#